data_AF-A0A3S4GCC6-F1
#
_entry.id   AF-A0A3S4GCC6-F1
#
_cell.length_a   1.000
_cell.length_b   1.000
_cell.length_c   1.000
_cell.angle_alpha   90.00
_cell.angle_beta   90.00
_cell.angle_gamma   90.00
#
_symmetry.space_group_name_H-M   'P 1'
#
loop_
_entity.id
_entity.type
_entity.pdbx_description
1 polymer ?
#
loop_
_entity_poly.entity_id
_entity_poly.type
_entity_poly.pdbx_seq_one_letter_code
_entity_poly.pdbx_strand_id
1 'polypeptide(L)'
;MGVKAYINGHNAIDDNKSREFQPFVEANWIHNTQPASVKMDDVSSDMRGTKNIGELKVGIEGQVTPRLNVWGNVAQQVGDTGYSDTQGMLGMKYSF
;
A
#
# COMPACT_ATOMS: atom_id res chain seq x y z
N MET A 1 -5.24 -10.75 5.80
CA MET A 1 -4.08 -11.55 5.34
C MET A 1 -3.46 -10.85 4.16
N GLY A 2 -2.14 -10.93 3.95
CA GLY A 2 -1.50 -10.22 2.83
C GLY A 2 -0.25 -10.93 2.33
N VAL A 3 0.10 -10.65 1.08
CA VAL A 3 1.28 -11.16 0.39
C VAL A 3 2.05 -9.99 -0.19
N LYS A 4 3.36 -9.96 0.09
CA LYS A 4 4.29 -8.98 -0.46
C LYS A 4 5.35 -9.71 -1.27
N ALA A 5 5.56 -9.27 -2.51
CA ALA A 5 6.58 -9.77 -3.40
C ALA A 5 7.52 -8.62 -3.80
N TYR A 6 8.81 -8.94 -3.84
CA TYR A 6 9.83 -8.02 -4.30
C TYR A 6 10.34 -8.50 -5.64
N ILE A 7 10.45 -7.58 -6.59
CA ILE A 7 11.03 -7.88 -7.90
C ILE A 7 12.49 -7.50 -7.78
N ASN A 8 13.33 -8.50 -7.49
CA ASN A 8 14.78 -8.35 -7.56
C ASN A 8 15.22 -8.44 -9.03
N GLY A 9 14.68 -7.55 -9.85
CA GLY A 9 15.03 -7.45 -11.26
C GLY A 9 16.36 -6.73 -11.35
N HIS A 10 17.39 -7.48 -11.74
CA HIS A 10 18.64 -6.93 -12.25
C HIS A 10 18.30 -6.13 -13.53
N ASN A 11 17.76 -4.92 -13.37
CA ASN A 11 17.21 -4.11 -14.44
C ASN A 11 18.16 -2.96 -14.76
N ALA A 12 18.40 -2.81 -16.07
CA ALA A 12 19.37 -1.99 -16.79
C ALA A 12 19.38 -0.46 -16.53
N ILE A 13 18.84 0.01 -15.41
CA ILE A 13 18.98 1.41 -14.96
C ILE A 13 20.31 1.59 -14.19
N ASP A 14 20.92 0.50 -13.74
CA ASP A 14 22.18 0.48 -12.97
C ASP A 14 23.45 0.36 -13.84
N ASP A 15 23.34 0.45 -15.17
CA ASP A 15 24.53 0.35 -16.04
C ASP A 15 25.55 1.50 -15.81
N ASN A 16 25.23 2.51 -14.98
CA ASN A 16 26.19 3.60 -14.71
C ASN A 16 26.03 4.40 -13.40
N LYS A 17 25.14 4.04 -12.47
CA LYS A 17 24.96 4.79 -11.20
C LYS A 17 24.57 3.85 -10.07
N SER A 18 25.47 3.67 -9.10
CA SER A 18 25.33 2.88 -7.87
C SER A 18 24.10 3.21 -6.99
N ARG A 19 22.89 3.04 -7.50
CA ARG A 19 21.62 3.29 -6.79
C ARG A 19 20.75 2.05 -6.91
N GLU A 20 20.75 1.26 -5.86
CA GLU A 20 19.90 0.08 -5.75
C GLU A 20 18.44 0.52 -5.63
N PHE A 21 17.64 0.22 -6.65
CA PHE A 21 16.18 0.39 -6.64
C PHE A 21 15.50 -0.97 -6.55
N GLN A 22 14.64 -1.14 -5.56
CA GLN A 22 13.92 -2.36 -5.27
C GLN A 22 12.41 -2.14 -5.43
N PRO A 23 11.84 -2.43 -6.62
CA PRO A 23 10.40 -2.42 -6.83
C PRO A 23 9.73 -3.56 -6.07
N PHE A 24 8.57 -3.28 -5.48
CA PHE A 24 7.75 -4.24 -4.76
C PHE A 24 6.28 -4.09 -5.11
N VAL A 25 5.55 -5.20 -4.98
CA VAL A 25 4.10 -5.26 -5.05
C VAL A 25 3.58 -6.02 -3.83
N GLU A 26 2.49 -5.54 -3.27
CA GLU A 26 1.86 -6.07 -2.08
C GLU A 26 0.34 -6.12 -2.33
N ALA A 27 -0.28 -7.21 -1.94
CA ALA A 27 -1.73 -7.37 -1.96
C ALA A 27 -2.18 -7.80 -0.58
N ASN A 28 -3.04 -7.00 0.05
CA ASN A 28 -3.61 -7.26 1.36
C ASN A 28 -5.12 -7.44 1.25
N TRP A 29 -5.65 -8.47 1.90
CA TRP A 29 -7.07 -8.65 2.15
C TRP A 29 -7.38 -8.30 3.59
N ILE A 30 -8.11 -7.20 3.77
CA ILE A 30 -8.57 -6.70 5.07
C ILE A 30 -10.01 -7.16 5.25
N HIS A 31 -10.21 -8.04 6.24
CA HIS A 31 -11.54 -8.50 6.62
C HIS A 31 -11.94 -7.81 7.92
N ASN A 32 -12.95 -6.95 7.86
CA ASN A 32 -13.40 -6.17 9.01
C ASN A 32 -14.71 -6.77 9.55
N THR A 33 -14.60 -7.54 10.64
CA THR A 33 -15.74 -8.24 11.29
C THR A 33 -16.59 -7.34 12.19
N GLN A 34 -16.16 -6.11 12.48
CA GLN A 34 -16.90 -5.16 13.31
C GLN A 34 -17.38 -3.97 12.46
N PRO A 35 -18.60 -4.01 11.89
CA PRO A 35 -19.22 -2.78 11.42
C PRO A 35 -19.43 -1.89 12.63
N ALA A 36 -18.81 -0.71 12.67
CA ALA A 36 -19.16 0.31 13.66
C ALA A 36 -20.64 0.67 13.43
N SER A 37 -21.49 0.03 14.23
CA SER A 37 -22.95 0.10 14.10
C SER A 37 -23.42 1.17 15.05
N VAL A 38 -23.53 2.41 14.59
CA VAL A 38 -24.17 3.47 15.39
C VAL A 38 -25.67 3.33 15.17
N LYS A 39 -26.38 2.79 16.17
CA LYS A 39 -27.83 2.62 16.13
C LYS A 39 -28.48 3.87 16.74
N MET A 40 -29.05 4.74 15.90
CA MET A 40 -29.88 5.87 16.32
C MET A 40 -31.20 5.81 15.53
N ASP A 41 -32.31 5.58 16.24
CA ASP A 41 -33.71 5.55 15.77
C ASP A 41 -33.98 5.08 14.33
N ASP A 42 -34.15 3.75 14.18
CA ASP A 42 -34.85 3.09 13.06
C ASP A 42 -34.17 3.11 11.67
N VAL A 43 -33.03 3.78 11.51
CA VAL A 43 -32.22 3.69 10.27
C VAL A 43 -30.97 2.84 10.53
N SER A 44 -31.08 1.53 10.33
CA SER A 44 -29.90 0.65 10.32
C SER A 44 -29.16 0.84 8.99
N SER A 45 -28.35 1.90 8.89
CA SER A 45 -27.32 2.01 7.85
C SER A 45 -26.22 1.02 8.19
N ASP A 46 -26.44 -0.21 7.76
CA ASP A 46 -25.47 -1.28 7.78
C ASP A 46 -24.26 -0.76 6.97
N MET A 47 -23.19 -0.37 7.65
CA MET A 47 -21.92 0.06 7.05
C MET A 47 -21.25 -1.19 6.43
N ARG A 48 -21.95 -1.82 5.47
CA ARG A 48 -21.58 -3.07 4.81
C ARG A 48 -20.43 -2.90 3.83
N GLY A 49 -20.17 -1.67 3.39
CA GLY A 49 -19.17 -1.37 2.36
C GLY A 49 -17.71 -1.57 2.76
N THR A 50 -17.44 -1.86 4.03
CA THR A 50 -16.09 -2.01 4.58
C THR A 50 -15.86 -3.42 5.16
N LYS A 51 -16.81 -4.36 4.99
CA LYS A 51 -16.68 -5.72 5.52
C LYS A 51 -15.50 -6.47 4.91
N ASN A 52 -15.27 -6.31 3.61
CA ASN A 52 -14.10 -6.81 2.90
C ASN A 52 -13.48 -5.70 2.07
N ILE A 53 -12.19 -5.43 2.30
CA ILE A 53 -11.40 -4.50 1.50
C ILE A 53 -10.20 -5.26 0.95
N GLY A 54 -10.02 -5.22 -0.37
CA GLY A 54 -8.78 -5.58 -1.01
C GLY A 54 -7.91 -4.34 -1.18
N GLU A 55 -6.69 -4.37 -0.66
CA GLU A 55 -5.67 -3.35 -0.90
C GLU A 55 -4.61 -3.92 -1.84
N LEU A 56 -4.30 -3.20 -2.91
CA LEU A 56 -3.17 -3.46 -3.78
C LEU A 56 -2.19 -2.30 -3.69
N LYS A 57 -0.96 -2.57 -3.27
CA LYS A 57 0.09 -1.58 -3.07
C LYS A 57 1.27 -1.91 -3.96
N VAL A 58 1.72 -0.93 -4.72
CA VAL A 58 2.89 -1.04 -5.60
C VAL A 58 3.85 0.07 -5.24
N GLY A 59 5.14 -0.23 -5.16
CA GLY A 59 6.12 0.76 -4.74
C GLY A 59 7.52 0.45 -5.20
N ILE A 60 8.39 1.42 -4.99
CA ILE A 60 9.81 1.36 -5.28
C ILE A 60 10.52 1.96 -4.08
N GLU A 61 11.43 1.20 -3.49
CA GLU A 61 12.40 1.71 -2.53
C GLU A 61 13.74 1.89 -3.22
N GLY A 62 14.49 2.93 -2.85
CA GLY A 62 15.80 3.19 -3.41
C GLY A 62 16.75 3.78 -2.39
N GLN A 63 17.99 3.28 -2.38
CA GLN A 63 19.05 3.89 -1.60
C GLN A 63 19.75 4.96 -2.44
N VAL A 64 19.57 6.24 -2.08
CA VAL A 64 20.15 7.38 -2.79
C VAL A 64 21.62 7.58 -2.41
N THR A 65 21.90 7.39 -1.13
CA THR A 65 23.24 7.43 -0.53
C THR A 65 23.25 6.43 0.64
N PRO A 66 24.41 5.98 1.15
CA PRO A 66 24.47 5.05 2.30
C PRO A 66 23.73 5.54 3.56
N ARG A 67 23.45 6.84 3.63
CA ARG A 67 22.76 7.53 4.72
C ARG A 67 21.36 8.01 4.37
N LEU A 68 20.92 7.89 3.12
CA LEU A 68 19.63 8.42 2.66
C LEU A 68 18.90 7.37 1.83
N ASN A 69 17.81 6.86 2.39
CA ASN A 69 16.88 5.96 1.72
C ASN A 69 15.61 6.73 1.36
N VAL A 70 15.07 6.46 0.18
CA VAL A 70 13.81 7.03 -0.28
C VAL A 70 12.88 5.90 -0.70
N TRP A 71 11.58 6.05 -0.45
CA TRP A 71 10.58 5.11 -0.93
C TRP A 71 9.38 5.87 -1.45
N GLY A 72 8.76 5.32 -2.49
CA GLY A 72 7.49 5.77 -3.02
C GLY A 72 6.60 4.58 -3.26
N ASN A 73 5.33 4.66 -2.87
CA ASN A 73 4.34 3.63 -3.16
C ASN A 73 2.97 4.24 -3.43
N VAL A 74 2.15 3.49 -4.14
CA VAL A 74 0.76 3.78 -4.42
C VAL A 74 -0.04 2.56 -3.99
N ALA A 75 -1.00 2.78 -3.09
CA ALA A 75 -1.97 1.80 -2.65
C ALA A 75 -3.34 2.12 -3.25
N GLN A 76 -4.06 1.11 -3.69
CA GLN A 76 -5.43 1.20 -4.14
C GLN A 76 -6.26 0.21 -3.33
N GLN A 77 -7.22 0.73 -2.58
CA GLN A 77 -8.16 -0.03 -1.77
C GLN A 77 -9.50 -0.12 -2.50
N VAL A 78 -10.04 -1.32 -2.63
CA VAL A 78 -11.33 -1.60 -3.29
C VAL A 78 -12.18 -2.49 -2.37
N GLY A 79 -13.43 -2.08 -2.11
CA GLY A 79 -14.38 -2.78 -1.24
C GLY A 79 -15.76 -3.03 -1.87
N ASP A 80 -16.54 -3.91 -1.22
CA ASP A 80 -17.78 -4.51 -1.75
C ASP A 80 -18.90 -3.53 -2.14
N THR A 81 -18.94 -2.29 -1.63
CA THR A 81 -20.02 -1.32 -1.91
C THR A 81 -19.51 -0.11 -2.72
N GLY A 82 -18.62 -0.35 -3.69
CA GLY A 82 -18.10 0.70 -4.57
C GLY A 82 -17.13 1.65 -3.87
N TYR A 83 -16.58 1.25 -2.73
CA TYR A 83 -15.54 2.00 -2.03
C TYR A 83 -14.22 1.78 -2.77
N SER A 84 -13.72 2.83 -3.41
CA SER A 84 -12.39 2.84 -4.04
C SER A 84 -11.60 4.04 -3.53
N ASP A 85 -10.49 3.79 -2.84
CA ASP A 85 -9.60 4.83 -2.34
C ASP A 85 -8.19 4.61 -2.91
N THR A 86 -7.63 5.63 -3.56
CA THR A 86 -6.27 5.57 -4.10
C THR A 86 -5.38 6.49 -3.28
N GLN A 87 -4.35 5.92 -2.67
CA GLN A 87 -3.42 6.62 -1.80
C GLN A 87 -2.01 6.52 -2.38
N GLY A 88 -1.32 7.65 -2.43
CA GLY A 88 0.11 7.70 -2.73
C GLY A 88 0.87 8.07 -1.47
N MET A 89 1.93 7.32 -1.15
CA MET A 89 2.85 7.65 -0.08
C MET A 89 4.27 7.77 -0.61
N LEU A 90 4.96 8.83 -0.21
CA LEU A 90 6.36 9.06 -0.49
C LEU A 90 7.05 9.41 0.82
N GLY A 91 8.25 8.87 1.02
CA GLY A 91 9.02 9.07 2.23
C GLY A 91 10.52 9.04 1.97
N MET A 92 11.24 9.66 2.91
CA MET A 92 12.69 9.65 2.93
C MET A 92 13.15 9.42 4.37
N LYS A 93 14.19 8.61 4.53
CA LYS A 93 14.82 8.30 5.80
C LYS A 93 16.29 8.66 5.68
N TYR A 94 16.71 9.58 6.53
CA TYR A 94 18.11 9.93 6.70
C TYR A 94 18.65 9.31 7.99
N SER A 95 19.78 8.61 7.90
CA SER A 95 20.47 7.99 9.02
C SER A 95 21.80 8.71 9.26
N PHE A 96 21.93 9.27 10.47
CA PHE A 96 23.11 10.00 10.95
C PHE A 96 24.10 9.07 11.64
#